data_AF-A0A248TJA8-F1
#
_entry.id   AF-A0A248TJA8-F1
#
_cell.length_a   1.000
_cell.length_b   1.000
_cell.length_c   1.000
_cell.angle_alpha   90.00
_cell.angle_beta   90.00
_cell.angle_gamma   90.00
#
_symmetry.space_group_name_H-M   'P 1'
#
loop_
_entity.id
_entity.type
_entity.pdbx_description
1 polymer ?
#
loop_
_entity_poly.entity_id
_entity_poly.type
_entity_poly.pdbx_seq_one_letter_code
_entity_poly.pdbx_strand_id
1 'polypeptide(L)'
;MEDYLAKSLEEWKEDISEVLSQINEEYDQIKLELKLYSYKYGITKQVIQSTVNDEIIESIRERYHRPFEEKYNDLKEHAKDLEEKRKVFQMFVNKIDEVKRKESPRTTDLAAYQ
;
A
#
# COMPACT_ATOMS: atom_id res chain seq x y z
N MET A 1 -17.62 14.09 29.67
CA MET A 1 -16.71 12.93 29.53
C MET A 1 -16.86 12.34 28.13
N GLU A 2 -18.10 12.21 27.64
CA GLU A 2 -18.42 11.82 26.25
C GLU A 2 -17.81 12.73 25.18
N ASP A 3 -17.88 14.07 25.33
CA ASP A 3 -17.28 15.00 24.35
C ASP A 3 -15.74 14.88 24.23
N TYR A 4 -15.06 14.63 25.35
CA TYR A 4 -13.61 14.46 25.35
C TYR A 4 -13.21 13.16 24.65
N LEU A 5 -13.95 12.07 24.90
CA LEU A 5 -13.72 10.78 24.25
C LEU A 5 -13.99 10.86 22.74
N ALA A 6 -15.09 11.49 22.34
CA ALA A 6 -15.44 11.69 20.94
C ALA A 6 -14.39 12.51 20.18
N LYS A 7 -13.86 13.56 20.82
CA LYS A 7 -12.79 14.38 20.25
C LYS A 7 -11.48 13.59 20.10
N SER A 8 -11.08 12.85 21.13
CA SER A 8 -9.86 12.02 21.06
C SER A 8 -9.95 10.91 20.02
N LEU A 9 -11.14 10.30 19.84
CA LEU A 9 -11.36 9.32 18.78
C LEU A 9 -11.26 9.94 17.37
N GLU A 10 -11.69 11.19 17.21
CA GLU A 10 -11.55 11.88 15.92
C GLU A 10 -10.10 12.24 15.63
N GLU A 11 -9.37 12.80 16.60
CA GLU A 11 -7.95 13.11 16.46
C GLU A 11 -7.15 11.84 16.10
N TRP A 12 -7.41 10.73 16.78
CA TRP A 12 -6.79 9.44 16.44
C TRP A 12 -7.14 8.95 15.04
N LYS A 13 -8.39 9.17 14.59
CA LYS A 13 -8.82 8.78 13.26
C LYS A 13 -8.10 9.60 12.20
N GLU A 14 -7.95 10.91 12.41
CA GLU A 14 -7.22 11.81 11.52
C GLU A 14 -5.76 11.38 11.39
N ASP A 15 -5.07 11.16 12.50
CA ASP A 15 -3.67 10.71 12.53
C ASP A 15 -3.47 9.39 11.78
N ILE A 16 -4.32 8.38 12.06
CA ILE A 16 -4.26 7.08 11.41
C ILE A 16 -4.58 7.19 9.91
N SER A 17 -5.51 8.07 9.54
CA SER A 17 -5.89 8.29 8.14
C SER A 17 -4.79 8.99 7.35
N GLU A 18 -4.03 9.90 7.97
CA GLU A 18 -2.86 10.52 7.36
C GLU A 18 -1.80 9.46 7.03
N VAL A 19 -1.46 8.62 8.00
CA VAL A 19 -0.49 7.52 7.79
C VAL A 19 -1.00 6.55 6.72
N LEU A 20 -2.30 6.22 6.72
CA LEU A 20 -2.90 5.39 5.67
C LEU A 20 -2.77 6.02 4.28
N SER A 21 -2.94 7.35 4.17
CA SER A 21 -2.74 8.07 2.90
C SER A 21 -1.30 7.95 2.41
N GLN A 22 -0.32 8.15 3.30
CA GLN A 22 1.11 8.00 2.97
C GLN A 22 1.43 6.57 2.49
N ILE A 23 0.91 5.54 3.16
CA ILE A 23 1.08 4.14 2.75
C ILE A 23 0.44 3.90 1.37
N ASN A 24 -0.74 4.48 1.10
CA ASN A 24 -1.39 4.35 -0.21
C ASN A 24 -0.54 4.97 -1.33
N GLU A 25 0.00 6.17 -1.11
CA GLU A 25 0.86 6.86 -2.07
C GLU A 25 2.14 6.07 -2.37
N GLU A 26 2.81 5.57 -1.32
CA GLU A 26 3.99 4.72 -1.46
C GLU A 26 3.66 3.44 -2.24
N TYR A 27 2.55 2.78 -1.92
CA TYR A 27 2.12 1.57 -2.61
C TYR A 27 1.86 1.81 -4.11
N ASP A 28 1.26 2.94 -4.47
CA ASP A 28 1.01 3.30 -5.87
C ASP A 28 2.32 3.61 -6.62
N GLN A 29 3.29 4.24 -5.96
CA GLN A 29 4.63 4.44 -6.50
C GLN A 29 5.35 3.10 -6.74
N ILE A 30 5.32 2.18 -5.77
CA ILE A 30 5.92 0.85 -5.89
C ILE A 30 5.25 0.06 -7.03
N LYS A 31 3.94 0.18 -7.21
CA LYS A 31 3.24 -0.44 -8.35
C LYS A 31 3.70 0.09 -9.70
N LEU A 32 3.98 1.40 -9.80
CA LEU A 32 4.53 1.98 -11.01
C LEU A 32 5.95 1.47 -11.26
N GLU A 33 6.78 1.43 -10.21
CA GLU A 33 8.15 0.95 -10.29
C GLU A 33 8.21 -0.54 -10.70
N LEU A 34 7.32 -1.38 -10.15
CA LEU A 34 7.17 -2.78 -10.54
C LEU A 34 6.91 -2.94 -12.04
N LYS A 35 6.03 -2.12 -12.62
CA LYS A 35 5.78 -2.14 -14.07
C LYS A 35 7.03 -1.77 -14.84
N LEU A 36 7.75 -0.73 -14.41
CA LEU A 36 8.99 -0.29 -15.05
C LEU A 36 10.06 -1.38 -15.03
N TYR A 37 10.31 -2.02 -13.89
CA TYR A 37 11.31 -3.09 -13.80
C TYR A 37 10.88 -4.36 -14.54
N SER A 38 9.59 -4.67 -14.59
CA SER A 38 9.07 -5.73 -15.46
C SER A 38 9.40 -5.46 -16.93
N TYR A 39 9.25 -4.21 -17.40
CA TYR A 39 9.61 -3.85 -18.77
C TYR A 39 11.12 -3.90 -19.00
N LYS A 40 11.93 -3.35 -18.09
CA LYS A 40 13.39 -3.39 -18.17
C LYS A 40 13.92 -4.83 -18.23
N TYR A 41 13.40 -5.71 -17.38
CA TYR A 41 13.72 -7.14 -17.40
C TYR A 41 13.31 -7.79 -18.74
N GLY A 42 12.11 -7.50 -19.25
CA GLY A 42 11.65 -8.00 -20.54
C GLY A 42 12.54 -7.57 -21.71
N ILE A 43 12.94 -6.30 -21.75
CA ILE A 43 13.84 -5.76 -22.79
C ILE A 43 15.20 -6.45 -22.72
N THR A 44 15.81 -6.53 -21.54
CA THR A 44 17.13 -7.20 -21.39
C THR A 44 17.08 -8.66 -21.79
N LYS A 45 15.98 -9.36 -21.48
CA LYS A 45 15.75 -10.73 -21.95
C LYS A 45 15.72 -10.83 -23.47
N GLN A 46 15.01 -9.93 -24.15
CA GLN A 46 14.95 -9.90 -25.61
C GLN A 46 16.31 -9.60 -26.24
N VAL A 47 17.06 -8.65 -25.67
CA VAL A 47 18.40 -8.30 -26.15
C VAL A 47 19.37 -9.48 -26.00
N ILE A 48 19.33 -10.19 -24.86
CA ILE A 48 20.13 -11.41 -24.66
C ILE A 48 19.80 -12.46 -25.72
N GLN A 49 18.51 -12.66 -26.02
CA GLN A 49 18.05 -13.65 -27.01
C GLN A 49 18.44 -13.31 -28.45
N SER A 50 18.59 -12.03 -28.80
CA SER A 50 18.95 -11.58 -30.15
C SER A 50 20.46 -11.34 -30.33
N THR A 51 21.24 -11.44 -29.26
CA THR A 51 22.70 -11.28 -29.30
C THR A 51 23.37 -12.65 -29.53
N VAL A 52 24.42 -12.68 -30.35
CA VAL A 52 25.19 -13.89 -30.66
C VAL A 52 26.56 -13.94 -29.99
N ASN A 53 27.03 -12.81 -29.45
CA ASN A 53 28.31 -12.71 -28.77
C ASN A 53 28.13 -12.98 -27.26
N ASP A 54 28.73 -14.06 -26.79
CA ASP A 54 28.61 -14.52 -25.40
C ASP A 54 29.19 -13.54 -24.37
N GLU A 55 30.27 -12.82 -24.70
CA GLU A 55 30.84 -11.81 -23.80
C GLU A 55 29.89 -10.63 -23.58
N ILE A 56 29.21 -10.20 -24.67
CA ILE A 56 28.18 -9.16 -24.58
C ILE A 56 26.97 -9.67 -23.80
N ILE A 57 26.55 -10.92 -24.02
CA ILE A 57 25.46 -11.54 -23.28
C ILE A 57 25.74 -11.54 -21.78
N GLU A 58 26.93 -12.01 -21.36
CA GLU A 58 27.29 -12.06 -19.94
C GLU A 58 27.39 -10.66 -19.33
N SER A 59 27.97 -9.69 -20.05
CA SER A 59 27.98 -8.29 -19.60
C SER A 59 26.57 -7.73 -19.40
N ILE A 60 25.61 -8.05 -20.28
CA ILE A 60 24.21 -7.59 -20.14
C ILE A 60 23.53 -8.29 -18.96
N ARG A 61 23.81 -9.59 -18.77
CA ARG A 61 23.26 -10.37 -17.67
C ARG A 61 23.65 -9.80 -16.32
N GLU A 62 24.93 -9.52 -16.13
CA GLU A 62 25.47 -9.04 -14.87
C GLU A 62 25.08 -7.59 -14.58
N ARG A 63 25.15 -6.71 -15.59
CA ARG A 63 24.93 -5.27 -15.36
C ARG A 63 23.47 -4.86 -15.32
N TYR A 64 22.60 -5.61 -15.99
CA TYR A 64 21.23 -5.19 -16.21
C TYR A 64 20.21 -6.28 -15.89
N HIS A 65 20.30 -7.45 -16.52
CA HIS A 65 19.24 -8.46 -16.43
C HIS A 65 19.01 -8.95 -14.99
N ARG A 66 20.07 -9.41 -14.32
CA ARG A 66 20.01 -9.91 -12.94
C ARG A 66 19.65 -8.79 -11.94
N PRO A 67 20.28 -7.61 -11.97
CA PRO A 67 19.87 -6.50 -11.10
C PRO A 67 18.41 -6.07 -11.28
N PHE A 68 17.89 -6.10 -12.51
CA PHE A 68 16.48 -5.77 -12.76
C PHE A 68 15.52 -6.83 -12.22
N GLU A 69 15.90 -8.11 -12.28
CA GLU A 69 15.14 -9.21 -11.67
C GLU A 69 15.13 -9.11 -10.15
N GLU A 70 16.30 -8.93 -9.54
CA GLU A 70 16.45 -8.76 -8.09
C GLU A 70 15.60 -7.59 -7.60
N LYS A 71 15.75 -6.41 -8.22
CA LYS A 71 14.97 -5.24 -7.86
C LYS A 71 13.46 -5.44 -8.06
N TYR A 72 13.05 -6.15 -9.12
CA TYR A 72 11.64 -6.47 -9.32
C TYR A 72 11.08 -7.36 -8.20
N ASN A 73 11.86 -8.34 -7.72
CA ASN A 73 11.47 -9.21 -6.62
C ASN A 73 11.42 -8.45 -5.29
N ASP A 74 12.39 -7.58 -5.01
CA ASP A 74 12.39 -6.73 -3.82
C ASP A 74 11.14 -5.84 -3.79
N LEU A 75 10.80 -5.22 -4.92
CA LEU A 75 9.61 -4.38 -5.05
C LEU A 75 8.31 -5.18 -4.85
N LYS A 76 8.28 -6.46 -5.24
CA LYS A 76 7.12 -7.33 -5.01
C LYS A 76 6.92 -7.64 -3.54
N GLU A 77 8.00 -7.90 -2.81
CA GLU A 77 7.95 -8.11 -1.37
C GLU A 77 7.51 -6.83 -0.67
N HIS A 78 8.10 -5.69 -1.02
CA HIS A 78 7.71 -4.41 -0.45
C HIS A 78 6.23 -4.07 -0.71
N ALA A 79 5.73 -4.34 -1.91
CA ALA A 79 4.31 -4.14 -2.22
C ALA A 79 3.38 -4.99 -1.33
N LYS A 80 3.78 -6.23 -0.99
CA LYS A 80 3.00 -7.09 -0.08
C LYS A 80 2.96 -6.51 1.33
N ASP A 81 4.10 -6.08 1.86
CA ASP A 81 4.19 -5.49 3.19
C ASP A 81 3.33 -4.22 3.30
N LEU A 82 3.38 -3.36 2.28
CA LEU A 82 2.53 -2.17 2.21
C LEU A 82 1.04 -2.57 2.16
N GLU A 83 0.68 -3.60 1.40
CA GLU A 83 -0.71 -4.06 1.33
C GLU A 83 -1.24 -4.59 2.67
N GLU A 84 -0.40 -5.29 3.44
CA GLU A 84 -0.72 -5.70 4.81
C GLU A 84 -0.89 -4.50 5.74
N LYS A 85 0.05 -3.53 5.69
CA LYS A 85 -0.07 -2.28 6.46
C LYS A 85 -1.37 -1.54 6.12
N ARG A 86 -1.72 -1.40 4.84
CA ARG A 86 -2.98 -0.77 4.41
C ARG A 86 -4.20 -1.43 5.04
N LYS A 87 -4.25 -2.76 5.04
CA LYS A 87 -5.36 -3.52 5.64
C LYS A 87 -5.48 -3.24 7.14
N VAL A 88 -4.36 -3.22 7.85
CA VAL A 88 -4.33 -2.97 9.30
C VAL A 88 -4.79 -1.55 9.61
N PHE A 89 -4.25 -0.54 8.94
CA PHE A 89 -4.62 0.86 9.16
C PHE A 89 -6.09 1.13 8.78
N GLN A 90 -6.55 0.58 7.67
CA GLN A 90 -7.97 0.68 7.28
C GLN A 90 -8.89 0.00 8.33
N MET A 91 -8.46 -1.12 8.90
CA MET A 91 -9.22 -1.79 9.97
C MET A 91 -9.33 -0.92 11.22
N PHE A 92 -8.27 -0.18 11.59
CA PHE A 92 -8.33 0.77 12.70
C PHE A 92 -9.30 1.92 12.45
N VAL A 93 -9.24 2.55 11.27
CA VAL A 93 -10.20 3.61 10.88
C VAL A 93 -11.63 3.10 10.96
N ASN A 94 -11.90 1.93 10.38
CA ASN A 94 -13.22 1.30 10.42
C ASN A 94 -13.69 1.01 11.85
N LYS A 95 -12.76 0.61 12.73
CA LYS A 95 -13.08 0.31 14.12
C LYS A 95 -13.46 1.57 14.90
N ILE A 96 -12.75 2.67 14.69
CA ILE A 96 -13.11 3.97 15.29
C ILE A 96 -14.50 4.38 14.82
N ASP A 97 -14.80 4.28 13.53
CA ASP A 97 -16.13 4.59 12.98
C ASP A 97 -17.24 3.67 13.55
N GLU A 98 -16.94 2.40 13.80
CA GLU A 98 -17.86 1.49 14.46
C GLU A 98 -18.15 1.90 15.91
N VAL A 99 -17.12 2.27 16.68
CA VAL A 99 -17.27 2.73 18.07
C VAL A 99 -18.10 4.00 18.11
N LYS A 100 -17.78 5.00 17.28
CA LYS A 100 -18.54 6.25 17.20
C LYS A 100 -20.01 6.02 16.85
N ARG A 101 -20.33 5.09 15.94
CA ARG A 101 -21.72 4.73 15.60
C ARG A 101 -22.48 4.05 16.74
N LYS A 102 -21.81 3.26 17.57
CA LYS A 102 -22.43 2.57 18.72
C LYS A 102 -22.66 3.51 19.90
N GLU A 103 -21.85 4.56 20.03
CA GLU A 103 -21.99 5.59 21.06
C GLU A 103 -23.02 6.67 20.69
N SER A 104 -23.38 6.83 19.41
CA SER A 104 -24.55 7.61 19.01
C SER A 104 -25.83 7.00 19.64
N PRO A 105 -26.56 7.73 20.50
CA PRO A 105 -27.70 7.16 21.22
C PRO A 105 -28.81 6.71 20.25
N ARG A 106 -29.56 5.70 20.69
CA ARG A 106 -30.91 5.35 20.21
C ARG A 106 -31.90 6.49 20.52
N THR A 107 -31.70 7.69 20.00
CA THR A 107 -32.55 8.87 20.22
C THR A 107 -33.77 8.91 19.28
N THR A 108 -34.42 7.78 19.02
CA THR A 108 -35.64 7.74 18.19
C THR A 108 -36.83 7.00 18.82
N ASP A 109 -36.79 6.62 20.10
CA ASP A 109 -37.89 5.88 20.74
C ASP A 109 -38.61 6.63 21.89
N LEU A 110 -38.46 7.95 21.98
CA LEU A 110 -39.14 8.78 22.99
C LEU A 110 -40.08 9.85 22.41
N ALA A 111 -40.28 9.90 21.09
CA ALA A 111 -41.22 10.82 20.44
C ALA A 111 -42.60 10.18 20.12
N ALA A 112 -42.91 9.00 20.69
CA ALA A 112 -44.17 8.28 20.46
C ALA A 112 -45.20 8.40 21.62
N TYR A 113 -44.92 9.21 22.64
CA TYR A 113 -45.83 9.43 23.77
C TYR A 113 -45.88 10.92 24.18
N GLN A 114 -46.45 11.78 23.33
CA GLN A 114 -47.07 13.06 23.74
C GLN A 114 -48.27 13.37 22.86
#